data_AF-A0A948UI18-F1
#
_entry.id   AF-A0A948UI18-F1
#
_cell.length_a   1.000
_cell.length_b   1.000
_cell.length_c   1.000
_cell.angle_alpha   90.00
_cell.angle_beta   90.00
_cell.angle_gamma   90.00
#
_symmetry.space_group_name_H-M   'P 1'
#
loop_
_entity.id
_entity.type
_entity.pdbx_description
1 polymer ?
#
loop_
_entity_poly.entity_id
_entity_poly.type
_entity_poly.pdbx_seq_one_letter_code
_entity_poly.pdbx_strand_id
1 'polypeptide(L)'
;EFDCFARNNNVKEKIALGGHNYFSAAESDYLSFVKKITQEMLTDVSVLPNYNLLKKDFYRYWLRVINCFKFTLYVNKLVKEGTEPKIEKYFNNLSHSRYTNIMGHNMHVVLAMIIDLMSLPKINRKEINLSIKISEEAQAMGRIDNWLSTWKRELVEKDFSSGVSIYLVKNKSIGVKDIKTYIGNDGKKNNKAMSKLVKQIKKSNFINYFMKKWKKHRTKIKQYSGRITIFSVDEYLKGADSFLKLHLDNKNRI
;
A
#
# COMPACT_ATOMS: atom_id res chain seq x y z
N GLU A 1 -3.00 -22.55 1.02
CA GLU A 1 -2.91 -21.66 -0.18
C GLU A 1 -2.05 -20.38 -0.03
N PHE A 2 -1.19 -20.24 1.00
CA PHE A 2 -0.30 -19.07 1.14
C PHE A 2 1.14 -19.27 0.61
N ASP A 3 1.40 -20.39 -0.08
CA ASP A 3 2.75 -20.85 -0.42
C ASP A 3 3.19 -20.58 -1.88
N CYS A 4 2.33 -20.00 -2.72
CA CYS A 4 2.64 -19.82 -4.14
C CYS A 4 3.53 -18.62 -4.48
N PHE A 5 3.81 -17.72 -3.51
CA PHE A 5 4.66 -16.54 -3.74
C PHE A 5 5.99 -16.54 -2.97
N ALA A 6 6.20 -17.51 -2.08
CA ALA A 6 7.47 -17.69 -1.37
C ALA A 6 8.57 -18.34 -2.26
N ARG A 7 8.20 -18.87 -3.44
CA ARG A 7 9.08 -19.63 -4.36
C ARG A 7 9.74 -18.81 -5.46
N ASN A 8 9.62 -17.47 -5.45
CA ASN A 8 10.46 -16.66 -6.32
C ASN A 8 11.82 -16.42 -5.63
N ASN A 9 12.69 -17.41 -5.80
CA ASN A 9 14.05 -17.45 -5.26
C ASN A 9 14.89 -16.23 -5.65
N ASN A 10 14.58 -15.52 -6.74
CA ASN A 10 15.40 -14.42 -7.24
C ASN A 10 15.59 -13.20 -6.33
N VAL A 11 14.74 -12.95 -5.33
CA VAL A 11 14.95 -11.82 -4.39
C VAL A 11 15.52 -12.29 -3.06
N LYS A 12 15.18 -13.51 -2.62
CA LYS A 12 15.80 -14.13 -1.45
C LYS A 12 17.25 -14.53 -1.75
N GLU A 13 17.57 -15.02 -2.94
CA GLU A 13 18.94 -15.30 -3.39
C GLU A 13 19.75 -14.02 -3.55
N LYS A 14 19.17 -12.95 -4.11
CA LYS A 14 19.90 -11.67 -4.24
C LYS A 14 20.16 -10.94 -2.91
N ILE A 15 19.35 -11.18 -1.89
CA ILE A 15 19.53 -10.62 -0.55
C ILE A 15 20.35 -11.56 0.36
N ALA A 16 20.32 -12.87 0.11
CA ALA A 16 21.08 -13.88 0.89
C ALA A 16 22.49 -14.16 0.34
N LEU A 17 22.76 -13.92 -0.94
CA LEU A 17 24.08 -14.08 -1.55
C LEU A 17 24.75 -12.71 -1.67
N GLY A 18 25.46 -12.29 -0.62
CA GLY A 18 26.25 -11.05 -0.59
C GLY A 18 27.31 -10.96 -1.70
N GLY A 19 26.88 -10.66 -2.93
CA GLY A 19 27.72 -10.39 -4.07
C GLY A 19 27.69 -8.90 -4.38
N HIS A 20 28.78 -8.21 -4.04
CA HIS A 20 29.02 -6.79 -4.33
C HIS A 20 29.00 -6.43 -5.83
N ASN A 21 28.69 -7.37 -6.74
CA ASN A 21 28.78 -7.22 -8.20
C ASN A 21 27.44 -7.01 -8.93
N TYR A 22 26.29 -6.96 -8.23
CA TYR A 22 24.97 -6.84 -8.86
C TYR A 22 24.30 -5.47 -8.69
N PHE A 23 24.86 -4.60 -7.87
CA PHE A 23 24.32 -3.29 -7.55
C PHE A 23 25.30 -2.22 -7.99
N SER A 24 24.79 -1.15 -8.60
CA SER A 24 25.55 0.09 -8.75
C SER A 24 26.00 0.61 -7.38
N ALA A 25 27.03 1.47 -7.36
CA ALA A 25 27.50 2.08 -6.11
C ALA A 25 26.34 2.77 -5.34
N ALA A 26 25.50 3.53 -6.06
CA ALA A 26 24.33 4.17 -5.47
C ALA A 26 23.29 3.19 -4.88
N GLU A 27 23.05 2.04 -5.53
CA GLU A 27 22.17 1.00 -4.99
C GLU A 27 22.79 0.32 -3.76
N SER A 28 24.11 0.12 -3.75
CA SER A 28 24.82 -0.44 -2.60
C SER A 28 24.76 0.50 -1.39
N ASP A 29 24.97 1.80 -1.61
CA ASP A 29 24.86 2.83 -0.58
C ASP A 29 23.44 2.89 -0.01
N TYR A 30 22.43 2.89 -0.87
CA TYR A 30 21.03 2.87 -0.46
C TYR A 30 20.69 1.62 0.36
N LEU A 31 21.11 0.43 -0.07
CA LEU A 31 20.89 -0.81 0.67
C LEU A 31 21.58 -0.81 2.03
N SER A 32 22.80 -0.25 2.10
CA SER A 32 23.55 -0.10 3.34
C SER A 32 22.84 0.84 4.32
N PHE A 33 22.34 1.97 3.82
CA PHE A 33 21.53 2.91 4.60
C PHE A 33 20.24 2.27 5.11
N VAL A 34 19.46 1.60 4.25
CA VAL A 34 18.22 0.93 4.64
C VAL A 34 18.49 -0.17 5.68
N LYS A 35 19.58 -0.93 5.52
CA LYS A 35 20.00 -1.95 6.50
C LYS A 35 20.28 -1.31 7.86
N LYS A 36 21.01 -0.19 7.90
CA LYS A 36 21.32 0.54 9.13
C LYS A 36 20.04 1.00 9.84
N ILE A 37 19.15 1.71 9.14
CA ILE A 37 17.87 2.19 9.70
C ILE A 37 17.01 1.03 10.20
N THR A 38 16.97 -0.09 9.46
CA THR A 38 16.21 -1.27 9.88
C THR A 38 16.79 -1.89 11.14
N GLN A 39 18.11 -1.96 11.27
CA GLN A 39 18.78 -2.48 12.46
C GLN A 39 18.55 -1.60 13.68
N GLU A 40 18.63 -0.28 13.53
CA GLU A 40 18.31 0.69 14.59
C GLU A 40 16.86 0.52 15.04
N MET A 41 15.90 0.55 14.10
CA MET A 41 14.48 0.33 14.41
C MET A 41 14.23 -1.00 15.14
N LEU A 42 14.86 -2.10 14.71
CA LEU A 42 14.70 -3.41 15.36
C LEU A 42 15.31 -3.42 16.78
N THR A 43 16.42 -2.70 16.98
CA THR A 43 17.05 -2.55 18.29
C THR A 43 16.12 -1.80 19.24
N ASP A 44 15.59 -0.67 18.81
CA ASP A 44 14.69 0.17 19.61
C ASP A 44 13.38 -0.56 19.94
N VAL A 45 12.81 -1.29 18.98
CA VAL A 45 11.57 -2.05 19.19
C VAL A 45 11.81 -3.23 20.16
N SER A 46 13.01 -3.81 20.19
CA SER A 46 13.30 -5.00 21.00
C SER A 46 13.29 -4.76 22.51
N VAL A 47 13.51 -3.50 22.93
CA VAL A 47 13.54 -3.11 24.35
C VAL A 47 12.18 -2.66 24.88
N LEU A 48 11.15 -2.61 24.04
CA LEU A 48 9.81 -2.16 24.45
C LEU A 48 9.14 -3.14 25.41
N PRO A 49 8.34 -2.66 26.39
CA PRO A 49 7.76 -3.47 27.46
C PRO A 49 7.03 -4.74 26.99
N ASN A 50 6.23 -4.64 25.92
CA ASN A 50 5.47 -5.77 25.38
C ASN A 50 6.08 -6.36 24.10
N TYR A 51 7.37 -6.14 23.82
CA TYR A 51 8.03 -6.69 22.62
C TYR A 51 7.82 -8.21 22.51
N ASN A 52 8.07 -8.97 23.57
CA ASN A 52 7.94 -10.42 23.54
C ASN A 52 6.52 -10.91 23.24
N LEU A 53 5.51 -10.13 23.66
CA LEU A 53 4.11 -10.43 23.41
C LEU A 53 3.73 -10.20 21.93
N LEU A 54 4.24 -9.13 21.33
CA LEU A 54 3.80 -8.64 20.02
C LEU A 54 4.81 -8.89 18.88
N LYS A 55 6.01 -9.41 19.16
CA LYS A 55 7.07 -9.60 18.14
C LYS A 55 6.61 -10.39 16.93
N LYS A 56 5.78 -11.43 17.14
CA LYS A 56 5.24 -12.24 16.03
C LYS A 56 4.35 -11.42 15.11
N ASP A 57 3.48 -10.59 15.67
CA ASP A 57 2.64 -9.68 14.89
C ASP A 57 3.49 -8.63 14.19
N PHE A 58 4.45 -8.01 14.89
CA PHE A 58 5.38 -7.05 14.29
C PHE A 58 6.07 -7.62 13.04
N TYR A 59 6.74 -8.77 13.15
CA TYR A 59 7.42 -9.39 12.00
C TYR A 59 6.43 -9.80 10.90
N ARG A 60 5.25 -10.29 11.26
CA ARG A 60 4.19 -10.62 10.29
C ARG A 60 3.77 -9.40 9.48
N TYR A 61 3.55 -8.25 10.12
CA TYR A 61 3.15 -7.03 9.42
C TYR A 61 4.33 -6.38 8.69
N TRP A 62 5.55 -6.51 9.19
CA TRP A 62 6.76 -6.11 8.47
C TRP A 62 6.90 -6.86 7.14
N LEU A 63 6.70 -8.18 7.15
CA LEU A 63 6.67 -8.99 5.92
C LEU A 63 5.55 -8.55 4.96
N ARG A 64 4.42 -8.07 5.48
CA ARG A 64 3.34 -7.53 4.64
C ARG A 64 3.74 -6.21 3.96
N VAL A 65 4.52 -5.35 4.62
CA VAL A 65 5.11 -4.16 3.96
C VAL A 65 6.00 -4.59 2.80
N ILE A 66 6.89 -5.56 3.03
CA ILE A 66 7.79 -6.09 1.98
C ILE A 66 6.98 -6.66 0.81
N ASN A 67 5.86 -7.34 1.10
CA ASN A 67 4.98 -7.88 0.06
C ASN A 67 4.30 -6.79 -0.78
N CYS A 68 4.03 -5.60 -0.22
CA CYS A 68 3.53 -4.45 -0.98
C CYS A 68 4.55 -4.00 -2.05
N PHE A 69 5.83 -3.91 -1.68
CA PHE A 69 6.89 -3.57 -2.63
C PHE A 69 7.04 -4.64 -3.72
N LYS A 70 7.01 -5.93 -3.35
CA LYS A 70 7.05 -7.03 -4.32
C LYS A 70 5.87 -6.99 -5.29
N PHE A 71 4.66 -6.71 -4.79
CA PHE A 71 3.48 -6.55 -5.64
C PHE A 71 3.67 -5.41 -6.64
N THR A 72 4.14 -4.25 -6.16
CA THR A 72 4.39 -3.07 -7.00
C THR A 72 5.38 -3.37 -8.11
N LEU A 73 6.52 -3.99 -7.77
CA LEU A 73 7.53 -4.42 -8.74
C LEU A 73 6.97 -5.39 -9.77
N TYR A 74 6.19 -6.39 -9.33
CA TYR A 74 5.60 -7.38 -10.21
C TYR A 74 4.61 -6.74 -11.20
N VAL A 75 3.69 -5.91 -10.72
CA VAL A 75 2.69 -5.23 -11.56
C VAL A 75 3.35 -4.33 -12.59
N ASN A 76 4.30 -3.49 -12.17
CA ASN A 76 4.97 -2.56 -13.08
C ASN A 76 5.86 -3.28 -14.09
N LYS A 77 6.47 -4.40 -13.70
CA LYS A 77 7.19 -5.29 -14.63
C LYS A 77 6.27 -5.85 -15.71
N LEU A 78 5.09 -6.38 -15.33
CA LEU A 78 4.13 -6.93 -16.30
C LEU A 78 3.66 -5.89 -17.33
N VAL A 79 3.41 -4.65 -16.90
CA VAL A 79 3.05 -3.55 -17.81
C VAL A 79 4.21 -3.24 -18.75
N LYS A 80 5.43 -3.10 -18.22
CA LYS A 80 6.64 -2.78 -19.00
C LYS A 80 6.92 -3.84 -20.06
N GLU A 81 6.83 -5.12 -19.71
CA GLU A 81 7.10 -6.25 -20.61
C GLU A 81 6.01 -6.47 -21.66
N GLY A 82 4.86 -5.79 -21.56
CA GLY A 82 3.79 -5.97 -22.52
C GLY A 82 3.06 -7.28 -22.40
N THR A 83 2.76 -7.68 -21.18
CA THR A 83 1.99 -8.88 -20.91
C THR A 83 0.53 -8.52 -20.64
N GLU A 84 -0.10 -7.76 -21.54
CA GLU A 84 -1.45 -7.19 -21.34
C GLU A 84 -2.50 -8.25 -20.97
N PRO A 85 -2.58 -9.41 -21.66
CA PRO A 85 -3.55 -10.45 -21.28
C PRO A 85 -3.27 -11.02 -19.88
N LYS A 86 -2.00 -11.09 -19.47
CA LYS A 86 -1.62 -11.59 -18.14
C LYS A 86 -1.99 -10.60 -17.04
N ILE A 87 -1.77 -9.31 -17.25
CA ILE A 87 -2.09 -8.30 -16.23
C ILE A 87 -3.60 -8.06 -16.12
N GLU A 88 -4.34 -8.08 -17.23
CA GLU A 88 -5.80 -8.01 -17.20
C GLU A 88 -6.38 -9.20 -16.44
N LYS A 89 -5.92 -10.42 -16.75
CA LYS A 89 -6.30 -11.63 -16.00
C LYS A 89 -5.95 -11.50 -14.52
N TYR A 90 -4.75 -11.02 -14.20
CA TYR A 90 -4.31 -10.81 -12.82
C TYR A 90 -5.21 -9.82 -12.07
N PHE A 91 -5.46 -8.63 -12.63
CA PHE A 91 -6.33 -7.60 -12.03
C PHE A 91 -7.79 -8.06 -11.93
N ASN A 92 -8.31 -8.78 -12.92
CA ASN A 92 -9.66 -9.33 -12.86
C ASN A 92 -9.84 -10.32 -11.70
N ASN A 93 -8.79 -11.07 -11.36
CA ASN A 93 -8.79 -12.00 -10.23
C ASN A 93 -8.54 -11.34 -8.85
N LEU A 94 -8.12 -10.08 -8.80
CA LEU A 94 -7.93 -9.37 -7.53
C LEU A 94 -9.24 -8.78 -7.00
N SER A 95 -9.71 -9.24 -5.84
CA SER A 95 -10.80 -8.57 -5.12
C SER A 95 -10.33 -7.25 -4.50
N HIS A 96 -11.26 -6.32 -4.25
CA HIS A 96 -10.95 -5.07 -3.53
C HIS A 96 -10.26 -5.32 -2.20
N SER A 97 -10.81 -6.24 -1.39
CA SER A 97 -10.21 -6.61 -0.11
C SER A 97 -8.76 -7.07 -0.29
N ARG A 98 -8.49 -7.86 -1.33
CA ARG A 98 -7.15 -8.42 -1.57
C ARG A 98 -6.13 -7.35 -1.94
N TYR A 99 -6.42 -6.49 -2.91
CA TYR A 99 -5.43 -5.47 -3.30
C TYR A 99 -5.30 -4.35 -2.26
N THR A 100 -6.37 -3.97 -1.55
CA THR A 100 -6.27 -3.01 -0.43
C THR A 100 -5.51 -3.61 0.75
N ASN A 101 -5.67 -4.90 1.04
CA ASN A 101 -4.88 -5.57 2.07
C ASN A 101 -3.39 -5.64 1.68
N ILE A 102 -3.07 -6.09 0.46
CA ILE A 102 -1.67 -6.18 0.00
C ILE A 102 -1.03 -4.79 -0.02
N MET A 103 -1.70 -3.81 -0.64
CA MET A 103 -1.11 -2.50 -0.89
C MET A 103 -1.15 -1.59 0.31
N GLY A 104 -2.13 -1.73 1.20
CA GLY A 104 -2.30 -0.82 2.33
C GLY A 104 -1.10 -0.81 3.27
N HIS A 105 -0.34 -1.90 3.36
CA HIS A 105 0.73 -2.04 4.35
C HIS A 105 1.91 -1.07 4.12
N ASN A 106 2.05 -0.47 2.94
CA ASN A 106 3.04 0.61 2.73
C ASN A 106 2.69 1.91 3.46
N MET A 107 1.48 2.04 4.02
CA MET A 107 1.11 3.19 4.84
C MET A 107 1.64 3.06 6.29
N HIS A 108 2.21 1.91 6.66
CA HIS A 108 2.77 1.61 7.98
C HIS A 108 1.82 1.76 9.20
N VAL A 109 0.54 2.08 8.99
CA VAL A 109 -0.46 2.32 10.06
C VAL A 109 -0.54 1.16 11.06
N VAL A 110 -0.57 -0.09 10.59
CA VAL A 110 -0.64 -1.26 11.49
C VAL A 110 0.66 -1.48 12.25
N LEU A 111 1.82 -1.21 11.61
CA LEU A 111 3.11 -1.31 12.28
C LEU A 111 3.27 -0.25 13.36
N ALA A 112 2.88 1.00 13.07
CA ALA A 112 2.86 2.08 14.06
C ALA A 112 1.98 1.69 15.26
N MET A 113 0.76 1.20 15.00
CA MET A 113 -0.12 0.69 16.06
C MET A 113 0.55 -0.41 16.89
N ILE A 114 1.24 -1.38 16.26
CA ILE A 114 1.92 -2.45 17.01
C ILE A 114 3.04 -1.89 17.89
N ILE A 115 3.81 -0.93 17.40
CA ILE A 115 4.88 -0.27 18.18
C ILE A 115 4.28 0.51 19.35
N ASP A 116 3.17 1.23 19.15
CA ASP A 116 2.45 1.94 20.22
C ASP A 116 1.98 0.94 21.29
N LEU A 117 1.36 -0.17 20.89
CA LEU A 117 0.93 -1.24 21.80
C LEU A 117 2.13 -1.89 22.53
N MET A 118 3.28 -2.04 21.86
CA MET A 118 4.51 -2.54 22.47
C MET A 118 5.02 -1.61 23.59
N SER A 119 4.80 -0.32 23.42
CA SER A 119 5.26 0.74 24.33
C SER A 119 4.39 0.93 25.58
N LEU A 120 3.17 0.38 25.60
CA LEU A 120 2.26 0.53 26.74
C LEU A 120 2.76 -0.21 28.00
N PRO A 121 2.66 0.37 29.20
CA PRO A 121 3.15 -0.28 30.42
C PRO A 121 2.29 -1.48 30.85
N LYS A 122 0.99 -1.46 30.54
CA LYS A 122 0.04 -2.56 30.79
C LYS A 122 -0.89 -2.68 29.60
N ILE A 123 -1.21 -3.91 29.19
CA ILE A 123 -2.03 -4.15 28.01
C ILE A 123 -2.97 -5.34 28.16
N ASN A 124 -4.22 -5.17 27.75
CA ASN A 124 -5.21 -6.23 27.68
C ASN A 124 -5.15 -6.93 26.31
N ARG A 125 -4.95 -8.25 26.30
CA ARG A 125 -4.89 -9.06 25.07
C ARG A 125 -6.13 -8.93 24.18
N LYS A 126 -7.32 -8.75 24.76
CA LYS A 126 -8.55 -8.54 23.97
C LYS A 126 -8.49 -7.21 23.21
N GLU A 127 -7.96 -6.17 23.85
CA GLU A 127 -7.82 -4.84 23.25
C GLU A 127 -6.71 -4.80 22.19
N ILE A 128 -5.63 -5.57 22.34
CA ILE A 128 -4.60 -5.74 21.29
C ILE A 128 -5.24 -6.15 19.97
N ASN A 129 -6.01 -7.24 19.99
CA ASN A 129 -6.61 -7.80 18.77
C ASN A 129 -7.58 -6.83 18.11
N LEU A 130 -8.36 -6.09 18.92
CA LEU A 130 -9.27 -5.08 18.40
C LEU A 130 -8.52 -3.87 17.81
N SER A 131 -7.43 -3.45 18.43
CA SER A 131 -6.61 -2.32 17.99
C SER A 131 -5.91 -2.62 16.67
N ILE A 132 -5.37 -3.84 16.53
CA ILE A 132 -4.81 -4.30 15.25
C ILE A 132 -5.90 -4.32 14.17
N LYS A 133 -7.10 -4.83 14.45
CA LYS A 133 -8.22 -4.81 13.49
C LYS A 133 -8.64 -3.41 13.09
N ILE A 134 -8.75 -2.49 14.05
CA ILE A 134 -9.03 -1.06 13.80
C ILE A 134 -7.95 -0.51 12.86
N SER A 135 -6.67 -0.76 13.15
CA SER A 135 -5.57 -0.27 12.33
C SER A 135 -5.55 -0.89 10.92
N GLU A 136 -5.96 -2.14 10.72
CA GLU A 136 -6.08 -2.74 9.38
C GLU A 136 -7.16 -2.05 8.54
N GLU A 137 -8.31 -1.72 9.15
CA GLU A 137 -9.39 -0.99 8.47
C GLU A 137 -8.99 0.48 8.23
N ALA A 138 -8.26 1.10 9.14
CA ALA A 138 -7.75 2.47 9.01
C ALA A 138 -6.68 2.58 7.93
N GLN A 139 -5.80 1.58 7.86
CA GLN A 139 -4.82 1.47 6.80
C GLN A 139 -5.47 1.36 5.42
N ALA A 140 -6.58 0.62 5.31
CA ALA A 140 -7.37 0.55 4.09
C ALA A 140 -7.97 1.92 3.72
N MET A 141 -8.45 2.69 4.70
CA MET A 141 -8.89 4.08 4.51
C MET A 141 -7.74 4.96 3.98
N GLY A 142 -6.62 5.01 4.69
CA GLY A 142 -5.47 5.83 4.28
C GLY A 142 -4.91 5.44 2.91
N ARG A 143 -4.95 4.15 2.54
CA ARG A 143 -4.55 3.71 1.20
C ARG A 143 -5.51 4.19 0.11
N ILE A 144 -6.81 4.21 0.38
CA ILE A 144 -7.81 4.79 -0.52
C ILE A 144 -7.57 6.29 -0.67
N ASP A 145 -7.26 6.99 0.41
CA ASP A 145 -6.99 8.44 0.40
C ASP A 145 -5.75 8.76 -0.45
N ASN A 146 -4.70 7.95 -0.29
CA ASN A 146 -3.51 8.00 -1.14
C ASN A 146 -3.88 7.82 -2.62
N TRP A 147 -4.56 6.71 -2.98
CA TRP A 147 -4.99 6.46 -4.37
C TRP A 147 -5.80 7.60 -4.98
N LEU A 148 -6.72 8.20 -4.21
CA LEU A 148 -7.57 9.27 -4.71
C LEU A 148 -6.81 10.57 -4.96
N SER A 149 -5.68 10.79 -4.28
CA SER A 149 -4.87 12.02 -4.40
C SER A 149 -3.67 11.86 -5.33
N THR A 150 -3.08 10.66 -5.46
CA THR A 150 -1.82 10.45 -6.20
C THR A 150 -2.00 9.86 -7.60
N TRP A 151 -3.19 9.37 -7.98
CA TRP A 151 -3.37 8.64 -9.24
C TRP A 151 -2.84 9.37 -10.50
N LYS A 152 -2.98 10.70 -10.60
CA LYS A 152 -2.46 11.46 -11.75
C LYS A 152 -0.94 11.36 -11.83
N ARG A 153 -0.27 11.56 -10.68
CA ARG A 153 1.19 11.51 -10.54
C ARG A 153 1.70 10.10 -10.83
N GLU A 154 1.05 9.08 -10.27
CA GLU A 154 1.39 7.68 -10.49
C GLU A 154 1.34 7.28 -11.96
N LEU A 155 0.36 7.77 -12.73
CA LEU A 155 0.30 7.54 -14.18
C LEU A 155 1.49 8.17 -14.92
N VAL A 156 1.95 9.35 -14.50
CA VAL A 156 3.12 10.02 -15.10
C VAL A 156 4.40 9.26 -14.74
N GLU A 157 4.50 8.79 -13.50
CA GLU A 157 5.62 8.00 -12.98
C GLU A 157 5.61 6.53 -13.47
N LYS A 158 4.59 6.13 -14.23
CA LYS A 158 4.41 4.77 -14.76
C LYS A 158 4.25 3.73 -13.64
N ASP A 159 3.65 4.13 -12.52
CA ASP A 159 3.25 3.24 -11.45
C ASP A 159 1.79 2.80 -11.61
N PHE A 160 1.61 1.53 -11.97
CA PHE A 160 0.31 0.91 -12.22
C PHE A 160 -0.16 0.01 -11.07
N SER A 161 0.57 0.02 -9.95
CA SER A 161 0.24 -0.77 -8.76
C SER A 161 -0.94 -0.23 -7.95
N SER A 162 -1.40 0.98 -8.25
CA SER A 162 -2.46 1.64 -7.49
C SER A 162 -3.85 1.06 -7.73
N GLY A 163 -4.72 1.20 -6.73
CA GLY A 163 -6.10 0.74 -6.81
C GLY A 163 -6.85 1.38 -7.98
N VAL A 164 -6.52 2.63 -8.33
CA VAL A 164 -7.14 3.32 -9.48
C VAL A 164 -6.78 2.62 -10.79
N SER A 165 -5.51 2.29 -11.01
CA SER A 165 -5.07 1.54 -12.19
C SER A 165 -5.77 0.17 -12.28
N ILE A 166 -5.84 -0.56 -11.17
CA ILE A 166 -6.56 -1.85 -11.09
C ILE A 166 -8.05 -1.66 -11.41
N TYR A 167 -8.71 -0.65 -10.83
CA TYR A 167 -10.12 -0.35 -11.06
C TYR A 167 -10.40 -0.07 -12.54
N LEU A 168 -9.57 0.76 -13.17
CA LEU A 168 -9.78 1.21 -14.55
C LEU A 168 -9.68 0.04 -15.53
N VAL A 169 -8.71 -0.84 -15.34
CA VAL A 169 -8.56 -2.07 -16.15
C VAL A 169 -9.72 -3.02 -15.91
N LYS A 170 -10.10 -3.30 -14.65
CA LYS A 170 -11.21 -4.21 -14.32
C LYS A 170 -12.55 -3.75 -14.91
N ASN A 171 -12.80 -2.44 -14.95
CA ASN A 171 -14.04 -1.88 -15.46
C ASN A 171 -13.97 -1.56 -16.96
N LYS A 172 -12.93 -2.04 -17.67
CA LYS A 172 -12.68 -1.76 -19.10
C LYS A 172 -12.73 -0.27 -19.45
N SER A 173 -12.49 0.58 -18.45
CA SER A 173 -12.47 2.02 -18.65
C SER A 173 -11.22 2.43 -19.40
N ILE A 174 -10.13 1.69 -19.23
CA ILE A 174 -8.84 1.82 -19.94
C ILE A 174 -8.29 0.41 -20.14
N GLY A 175 -7.84 0.10 -21.35
CA GLY A 175 -7.06 -1.10 -21.64
C GLY A 175 -5.57 -0.90 -21.33
N VAL A 176 -4.85 -1.99 -21.08
CA VAL A 176 -3.40 -1.91 -20.82
C VAL A 176 -2.63 -1.38 -22.05
N LYS A 177 -3.18 -1.61 -23.25
CA LYS A 177 -2.68 -1.03 -24.50
C LYS A 177 -2.78 0.49 -24.52
N ASP A 178 -3.84 1.05 -23.98
CA ASP A 178 -3.99 2.50 -23.85
C ASP A 178 -2.87 3.02 -22.93
N ILE A 179 -2.69 2.39 -21.76
CA ILE A 179 -1.61 2.70 -20.79
C ILE A 179 -0.24 2.79 -21.49
N LYS A 180 0.14 1.80 -22.30
CA LYS A 180 1.40 1.83 -23.05
C LYS A 180 1.48 2.94 -24.09
N THR A 181 0.39 3.16 -24.82
CA THR A 181 0.31 4.24 -25.82
C THR A 181 0.59 5.61 -25.20
N TYR A 182 0.26 5.79 -23.92
CA TYR A 182 0.58 7.02 -23.17
C TYR A 182 2.03 7.11 -22.69
N ILE A 183 2.64 5.98 -22.36
CA ILE A 183 4.01 5.90 -21.86
C ILE A 183 5.04 6.30 -22.93
N GLY A 184 4.69 6.14 -24.22
CA GLY A 184 5.59 6.31 -25.36
C GLY A 184 6.67 5.23 -25.38
N ASN A 185 7.15 4.85 -26.57
CA ASN A 185 8.24 3.86 -26.68
C ASN A 185 9.62 4.46 -26.34
N ASP A 186 9.70 5.79 -26.32
CA ASP A 186 10.91 6.61 -26.37
C ASP A 186 10.98 7.63 -25.22
N GLY A 187 10.13 7.47 -24.20
CA GLY A 187 10.17 8.27 -22.96
C GLY A 187 9.68 9.72 -23.09
N LYS A 188 9.33 10.18 -24.29
CA LYS A 188 8.74 11.51 -24.53
C LYS A 188 7.26 11.52 -24.15
N LYS A 189 6.88 12.46 -23.27
CA LYS A 189 5.49 12.63 -22.81
C LYS A 189 4.59 13.02 -23.98
N ASN A 190 3.64 12.17 -24.35
CA ASN A 190 2.55 12.56 -25.25
C ASN A 190 1.46 13.31 -24.46
N ASN A 191 1.66 14.62 -24.29
CA ASN A 191 0.76 15.47 -23.50
C ASN A 191 -0.71 15.44 -23.97
N LYS A 192 -0.94 15.30 -25.30
CA LYS A 192 -2.29 15.21 -25.86
C LYS A 192 -2.97 13.90 -25.48
N ALA A 193 -2.25 12.79 -25.57
CA ALA A 193 -2.74 11.49 -25.15
C ALA A 193 -3.00 11.46 -23.64
N MET A 194 -2.07 11.97 -22.82
CA MET A 194 -2.25 12.07 -21.36
C MET A 194 -3.48 12.90 -20.97
N SER A 195 -3.72 14.03 -21.64
CA SER A 195 -4.92 14.85 -21.42
C SER A 195 -6.21 14.08 -21.75
N LYS A 196 -6.23 13.30 -22.83
CA LYS A 196 -7.36 12.41 -23.17
C LYS A 196 -7.59 11.33 -22.11
N LEU A 197 -6.52 10.68 -21.63
CA LEU A 197 -6.59 9.67 -20.58
C LEU A 197 -7.18 10.24 -19.29
N VAL A 198 -6.64 11.37 -18.83
CA VAL A 198 -7.11 12.04 -17.60
C VAL A 198 -8.59 12.38 -17.71
N LYS A 199 -9.06 12.85 -18.88
CA LYS A 199 -10.50 13.08 -19.12
C LYS A 199 -11.31 11.79 -19.03
N GLN A 200 -10.83 10.69 -19.60
CA GLN A 200 -11.49 9.38 -19.53
C GLN A 200 -11.56 8.85 -18.10
N ILE A 201 -10.48 8.96 -17.32
CA ILE A 201 -10.45 8.57 -15.91
C ILE A 201 -11.41 9.42 -15.08
N LYS A 202 -11.42 10.74 -15.29
CA LYS A 202 -12.34 11.65 -14.59
C LYS A 202 -13.81 11.36 -14.91
N LYS A 203 -14.11 10.85 -16.12
CA LYS A 203 -15.46 10.38 -16.50
C LYS A 203 -15.82 9.02 -15.90
N SER A 204 -14.85 8.25 -15.42
CA SER A 204 -15.11 6.97 -14.76
C SER A 204 -15.64 7.18 -13.34
N ASN A 205 -16.35 6.18 -12.80
CA ASN A 205 -16.96 6.24 -11.48
C ASN A 205 -15.99 5.88 -10.32
N PHE A 206 -14.67 5.96 -10.55
CA PHE A 206 -13.67 5.47 -9.60
C PHE A 206 -13.71 6.21 -8.25
N ILE A 207 -13.96 7.53 -8.26
CA ILE A 207 -14.05 8.33 -7.03
C ILE A 207 -15.17 7.79 -6.15
N ASN A 208 -16.39 7.69 -6.68
CA ASN A 208 -17.53 7.17 -5.91
C ASN A 208 -17.32 5.72 -5.48
N TYR A 209 -16.72 4.90 -6.34
CA TYR A 209 -16.37 3.51 -6.01
C TYR A 209 -15.49 3.45 -4.75
N PHE A 210 -14.38 4.20 -4.74
CA PHE A 210 -13.44 4.20 -3.62
C PHE A 210 -14.00 4.90 -2.38
N MET A 211 -14.73 6.00 -2.54
CA MET A 211 -15.40 6.66 -1.41
C MET A 211 -16.43 5.76 -0.73
N LYS A 212 -17.17 4.94 -1.48
CA LYS A 212 -18.09 3.93 -0.91
C LYS A 212 -17.33 2.89 -0.08
N LYS A 213 -16.13 2.48 -0.53
CA LYS A 213 -15.28 1.54 0.21
C LYS A 213 -14.68 2.18 1.46
N TRP A 214 -14.17 3.39 1.35
CA TRP A 214 -13.64 4.17 2.48
C TRP A 214 -14.68 4.31 3.58
N LYS A 215 -15.92 4.71 3.22
CA LYS A 215 -17.05 4.81 4.19
C LYS A 215 -17.34 3.47 4.85
N LYS A 216 -17.27 2.36 4.12
CA LYS A 216 -17.45 1.01 4.69
C LYS A 216 -16.38 0.69 5.74
N HIS A 217 -15.11 1.01 5.48
CA HIS A 217 -14.02 0.83 6.45
C HIS A 217 -14.25 1.70 7.70
N ARG A 218 -14.60 2.98 7.51
CA ARG A 218 -14.95 3.89 8.61
C ARG A 218 -16.09 3.36 9.49
N THR A 219 -17.16 2.86 8.89
CA THR A 219 -18.30 2.27 9.62
C THR A 219 -17.87 1.06 10.44
N LYS A 220 -17.01 0.18 9.91
CA LYS A 220 -16.50 -0.96 10.67
C LYS A 220 -15.66 -0.53 11.87
N ILE A 221 -14.81 0.48 11.72
CA ILE A 221 -14.03 1.01 12.85
C ILE A 221 -14.96 1.53 13.94
N LYS A 222 -16.01 2.28 13.57
CA LYS A 222 -16.98 2.83 14.52
C LYS A 222 -17.70 1.74 15.33
N GLN A 223 -17.90 0.53 14.77
CA GLN A 223 -18.47 -0.62 15.50
C GLN A 223 -17.60 -1.13 16.66
N TYR A 224 -16.34 -0.68 16.75
CA TYR A 224 -15.46 -0.97 17.87
C TYR A 224 -15.48 0.10 18.97
N SER A 225 -16.24 1.19 18.79
CA SER A 225 -16.40 2.23 19.80
C SER A 225 -16.93 1.64 21.11
N GLY A 226 -16.33 2.03 22.24
CA GLY A 226 -16.66 1.52 23.57
C GLY A 226 -16.22 0.08 23.87
N ARG A 227 -15.58 -0.61 22.91
CA ARG A 227 -15.05 -1.98 23.09
C ARG A 227 -13.56 -2.03 23.38
N ILE A 228 -12.88 -0.89 23.28
CA ILE A 228 -11.49 -0.69 23.66
C ILE A 228 -11.39 0.57 24.53
N THR A 229 -10.42 0.58 25.41
CA THR A 229 -10.14 1.68 26.35
C THR A 229 -8.76 2.26 26.15
N ILE A 230 -7.84 1.54 25.49
CA ILE A 230 -6.48 2.02 25.24
C ILE A 230 -6.40 3.31 24.40
N PHE A 231 -7.40 3.59 23.55
CA PHE A 231 -7.52 4.86 22.82
C PHE A 231 -8.98 5.14 22.44
N SER A 232 -9.29 6.41 22.20
CA SER A 232 -10.61 6.81 21.71
C SER A 232 -10.76 6.49 20.22
N VAL A 233 -11.66 5.56 19.89
CA VAL A 233 -12.03 5.22 18.51
C VAL A 233 -12.55 6.45 17.76
N ASP A 234 -13.23 7.35 18.46
CA ASP A 234 -13.84 8.53 17.86
C ASP A 234 -12.79 9.58 17.49
N GLU A 235 -11.82 9.83 18.37
CA GLU A 235 -10.68 10.70 18.04
C GLU A 235 -9.82 10.09 16.92
N TYR A 236 -9.61 8.79 16.95
CA TYR A 236 -8.90 8.07 15.89
C TYR A 236 -9.60 8.24 14.53
N LEU A 237 -10.93 8.13 14.49
CA LEU A 237 -11.71 8.37 13.28
C LEU A 237 -11.69 9.83 12.82
N LYS A 238 -11.72 10.81 13.74
CA LYS A 238 -11.56 12.23 13.39
C LYS A 238 -10.21 12.51 12.73
N GLY A 239 -9.14 11.86 13.20
CA GLY A 239 -7.83 11.91 12.57
C GLY A 239 -7.85 11.38 11.13
N ALA A 240 -8.47 10.21 10.91
CA ALA A 240 -8.64 9.63 9.58
C ALA A 240 -9.51 10.50 8.66
N ASP A 241 -10.59 11.10 9.17
CA ASP A 241 -11.45 12.02 8.42
C ASP A 241 -10.68 13.29 8.00
N SER A 242 -9.85 13.82 8.90
CA SER A 242 -8.99 14.99 8.63
C SER A 242 -7.95 14.67 7.57
N PHE A 243 -7.38 13.47 7.60
CA PHE A 243 -6.43 12.99 6.60
C PHE A 243 -7.07 12.91 5.20
N LEU A 244 -8.28 12.36 5.09
CA LEU A 244 -9.05 12.37 3.84
C LEU A 244 -9.27 13.82 3.35
N LYS A 245 -9.67 14.74 4.23
CA LYS A 245 -9.90 16.14 3.87
C LYS A 245 -8.64 16.78 3.28
N LEU A 246 -7.50 16.62 3.93
CA LEU A 246 -6.20 17.11 3.42
C LEU A 246 -5.89 16.58 2.01
N HIS A 247 -6.17 15.30 1.75
CA HIS A 247 -5.95 14.69 0.44
C HIS A 247 -6.91 15.19 -0.64
N LEU A 248 -8.17 15.47 -0.28
CA LEU A 248 -9.16 16.04 -1.20
C LEU A 248 -8.88 17.52 -1.49
N ASP A 249 -8.43 18.29 -0.50
CA ASP A 249 -8.10 19.71 -0.66
C ASP A 249 -6.83 19.88 -1.52
N ASN A 250 -5.83 19.02 -1.34
CA ASN A 250 -4.63 18.99 -2.19
C ASN A 250 -4.92 18.58 -3.65
N LYS A 251 -6.08 17.99 -3.93
CA LYS A 251 -6.51 17.59 -5.28
C LYS A 251 -6.75 18.80 -6.20
N ASN A 252 -6.94 19.99 -5.61
CA ASN A 252 -7.09 21.26 -6.31
C ASN A 252 -5.75 21.97 -6.61
N ARG A 253 -4.61 21.42 -6.15
CA ARG A 253 -3.27 22.00 -6.33
C ARG A 253 -2.42 21.36 -7.45
N ILE A 254 -2.94 20.35 -8.16
CA ILE A 254 -2.25 19.64 -9.27
C ILE A 254 -3.11 19.57 -10.54
#